data_AF-A0AAP3ENZ4-F1
#
_entry.id   AF-A0AAP3ENZ4-F1
#
_cell.length_a   1.000
_cell.length_b   1.000
_cell.length_c   1.000
_cell.angle_alpha   90.00
_cell.angle_beta   90.00
_cell.angle_gamma   90.00
#
_symmetry.space_group_name_H-M   'P 1'
#
loop_
_entity.id
_entity.type
_entity.pdbx_description
1 polymer ?
#
loop_
_entity_poly.entity_id
_entity_poly.type
_entity_poly.pdbx_seq_one_letter_code
_entity_poly.pdbx_strand_id
1 'polypeptide(L)' 'LLCLPLKKVNGWLFSINPEKVRADIRDKLIQYQEECFTVLHDYWTKGKAENARKKTSVDDRTPLRDAVNMLVSKKH' A
#
# COMPACT_ATOMS: atom_id res chain seq x y z
N LEU A 1 7.66 -3.93 -22.96
CA LEU A 1 6.87 -3.52 -21.79
C LEU A 1 6.73 -4.74 -20.87
N LEU A 2 7.26 -4.69 -19.64
CA LEU A 2 7.11 -5.79 -18.67
C LEU A 2 6.08 -5.36 -17.62
N CYS A 3 4.92 -6.00 -17.58
CA CYS A 3 3.87 -5.70 -16.62
C CYS A 3 3.64 -6.91 -15.70
N LEU A 4 3.69 -6.66 -14.38
CA LEU A 4 3.39 -7.68 -13.38
C LEU A 4 1.88 -7.68 -13.11
N PRO A 5 1.20 -8.84 -13.13
CA PRO A 5 -0.21 -8.92 -12.75
C PRO A 5 -0.42 -8.39 -11.32
N LEU A 6 -1.43 -7.55 -11.11
CA LEU A 6 -1.68 -6.91 -9.82
C LEU A 6 -1.77 -7.90 -8.65
N LYS A 7 -2.41 -9.05 -8.88
CA LYS A 7 -2.52 -10.14 -7.88
C LYS A 7 -1.17 -10.74 -7.45
N LYS A 8 -0.11 -10.54 -8.22
CA LYS A 8 1.25 -11.05 -7.96
C LYS A 8 2.18 -9.99 -7.34
N VAL A 9 1.76 -8.72 -7.25
CA VAL A 9 2.60 -7.62 -6.76
C VAL A 9 3.08 -7.88 -5.33
N ASN A 10 2.19 -8.32 -4.44
CA ASN A 10 2.57 -8.57 -3.05
C ASN A 10 3.58 -9.72 -2.92
N GLY A 11 3.38 -10.81 -3.68
CA GLY A 11 4.33 -11.93 -3.71
C GLY A 11 5.69 -11.54 -4.27
N TRP A 12 5.73 -10.66 -5.28
CA TRP A 12 6.99 -10.13 -5.81
C TRP A 12 7.71 -9.25 -4.79
N LEU A 13 7.02 -8.29 -4.17
CA LEU A 13 7.61 -7.44 -3.12
C LEU A 13 8.17 -8.27 -1.96
N PHE A 14 7.41 -9.27 -1.52
CA PHE A 14 7.83 -10.18 -0.45
C PHE A 14 9.10 -10.98 -0.81
N SER A 15 9.30 -11.33 -2.08
CA SER A 15 10.46 -12.09 -2.56
C SER A 15 11.77 -11.28 -2.74
N ILE A 16 11.74 -9.95 -2.56
CA ILE A 16 12.93 -9.12 -2.76
C ILE A 16 13.94 -9.36 -1.63
N ASN A 17 15.22 -9.57 -1.98
CA ASN A 17 16.29 -9.67 -0.98
C ASN A 17 16.62 -8.26 -0.41
N PRO A 18 16.46 -8.02 0.92
CA PRO A 18 16.76 -6.73 1.55
C PRO A 18 18.24 -6.29 1.50
N GLU A 19 19.16 -7.23 1.31
CA GLU A 19 20.60 -6.92 1.14
C GLU A 19 20.90 -6.33 -0.24
N LYS A 20 20.02 -6.60 -1.22
CA LYS A 20 20.15 -6.16 -2.61
C LYS A 20 19.31 -4.94 -2.96
N VAL A 21 18.85 -4.19 -1.95
CA VAL A 21 18.16 -2.91 -2.13
C VAL A 21 18.96 -1.75 -1.53
N ARG A 22 18.64 -0.53 -1.96
CA ARG A 22 19.25 0.67 -1.38
C ARG A 22 18.92 0.78 0.11
N ALA A 23 19.87 1.30 0.88
CA ALA A 23 19.75 1.39 2.33
C ALA A 23 18.53 2.23 2.79
N ASP A 24 18.16 3.28 2.06
CA ASP A 24 17.05 4.20 2.40
C ASP A 24 15.65 3.55 2.32
N ILE A 25 15.51 2.42 1.62
CA ILE A 25 14.24 1.69 1.49
C ILE A 25 14.24 0.34 2.19
N ARG A 26 15.39 -0.13 2.69
CA ARG A 26 15.55 -1.46 3.29
C ARG A 26 14.59 -1.67 4.45
N ASP A 27 14.53 -0.74 5.38
CA ASP A 27 13.70 -0.87 6.58
C ASP A 27 12.21 -0.95 6.24
N LYS A 28 11.77 -0.19 5.22
CA LYS A 28 10.39 -0.25 4.72
C LYS A 28 10.08 -1.59 4.06
N LEU A 29 11.02 -2.17 3.32
CA LEU A 29 10.86 -3.49 2.72
C LEU A 29 10.76 -4.57 3.80
N ILE A 30 11.64 -4.53 4.81
CA ILE A 30 11.61 -5.47 5.94
C ILE A 30 10.29 -5.35 6.68
N GLN A 31 9.85 -4.13 7.01
CA GLN A 31 8.55 -3.90 7.64
C GLN A 31 7.39 -4.50 6.83
N TYR A 32 7.40 -4.32 5.51
CA TYR A 32 6.40 -4.91 4.63
C TYR A 32 6.45 -6.46 4.66
N GLN A 33 7.63 -7.06 4.67
CA GLN A 33 7.81 -8.51 4.75
C GLN A 33 7.27 -9.07 6.09
N GLU A 34 7.54 -8.41 7.21
CA GLU A 34 6.99 -8.75 8.53
C GLU A 34 5.46 -8.62 8.59
N GLU A 35 4.89 -7.58 7.99
CA GLU A 35 3.45 -7.44 7.84
C GLU A 35 2.85 -8.61 7.03
N CYS A 36 3.52 -9.05 5.96
CA CYS A 36 3.08 -10.19 5.16
C CYS A 36 3.07 -11.49 5.97
N PHE A 37 4.08 -11.75 6.80
CA PHE A 37 4.09 -12.94 7.67
C PHE A 37 2.88 -12.93 8.61
N THR A 38 2.58 -11.79 9.23
CA THR A 38 1.42 -11.62 10.10
C THR A 38 0.09 -11.84 9.35
N VAL A 39 -0.04 -11.25 8.15
CA VAL A 39 -1.23 -11.41 7.30
C VAL A 39 -1.45 -12.86 6.89
N LEU A 40 -0.39 -13.56 6.47
CA LEU A 40 -0.48 -14.97 6.09
C LEU A 40 -0.85 -15.84 7.29
N HIS A 41 -0.21 -15.62 8.44
CA HIS A 41 -0.53 -16.31 9.67
C HIS A 41 -2.01 -16.11 10.06
N ASP A 42 -2.48 -14.87 10.10
CA ASP A 42 -3.84 -14.56 10.51
C ASP A 42 -4.88 -15.12 9.55
N TYR A 43 -4.61 -15.08 8.24
CA TYR A 43 -5.47 -15.71 7.25
C TYR A 43 -5.64 -17.21 7.51
N TRP A 44 -4.54 -17.94 7.73
CA TRP A 44 -4.58 -19.40 7.91
C TRP A 44 -5.01 -19.85 9.30
N THR A 45 -4.77 -19.04 10.34
CA THR A 45 -5.10 -19.42 11.74
C THR A 45 -6.44 -18.87 12.21
N LYS A 46 -6.84 -17.69 11.75
CA LYS A 46 -8.08 -17.00 12.15
C LYS A 46 -9.12 -16.95 11.04
N GLY A 47 -8.78 -17.41 9.82
CA GLY A 47 -9.66 -17.40 8.65
C GLY A 47 -9.79 -16.04 7.95
N LYS A 48 -9.14 -14.99 8.46
CA LYS A 48 -9.15 -13.64 7.88
C LYS A 48 -7.92 -12.85 8.28
N ALA A 49 -7.51 -11.93 7.43
CA ALA A 49 -6.51 -10.92 7.74
C ALA A 49 -7.11 -9.53 7.52
N GLU A 50 -6.93 -8.64 8.51
CA GLU A 50 -7.48 -7.29 8.49
C GLU A 50 -6.34 -6.27 8.44
N ASN A 51 -6.45 -5.29 7.54
CA ASN A 51 -5.50 -4.18 7.48
C ASN A 51 -6.10 -2.98 8.20
N ALA A 52 -5.57 -2.67 9.39
CA ALA A 52 -6.03 -1.57 10.22
C ALA A 52 -5.67 -0.16 9.68
N ARG A 53 -4.84 -0.06 8.64
CA ARG A 53 -4.53 1.24 8.01
C ARG A 53 -5.83 1.83 7.47
N LYS A 54 -6.23 2.97 8.03
CA LYS A 54 -7.44 3.70 7.63
C LYS A 54 -7.41 3.93 6.12
N LYS A 55 -8.38 3.34 5.40
CA LYS A 55 -8.74 3.89 4.09
C LYS A 55 -9.32 5.26 4.35
N THR A 56 -8.80 6.28 3.66
CA THR A 56 -9.40 7.62 3.71
C THR A 56 -10.87 7.51 3.34
N SER A 57 -11.76 7.99 4.21
CA SER A 57 -13.18 8.09 3.94
C SER A 57 -13.45 9.03 2.77
N VAL A 58 -14.65 8.98 2.21
CA VAL A 58 -15.15 10.02 1.30
C VAL A 58 -15.02 11.39 1.98
N ASP A 59 -15.40 11.48 3.26
CA ASP A 59 -15.35 12.70 4.06
C ASP A 59 -13.93 13.22 4.25
N ASP A 60 -12.97 12.33 4.54
CA ASP A 60 -11.54 12.69 4.68
C ASP A 60 -10.98 13.32 3.39
N ARG A 61 -11.60 13.03 2.24
CA ARG A 61 -11.17 13.48 0.91
C ARG A 61 -11.97 14.69 0.40
N THR A 62 -13.07 15.05 1.05
CA THR A 62 -13.94 16.17 0.64
C THR A 62 -13.19 17.50 0.55
N PRO A 63 -12.37 17.91 1.54
CA PRO A 63 -11.65 19.19 1.46
C PRO A 63 -10.71 19.28 0.26
N LEU A 64 -10.06 18.17 -0.10
CA LEU A 64 -9.18 18.10 -1.26
C LEU A 64 -9.96 18.23 -2.58
N ARG A 65 -11.13 17.58 -2.67
CA ARG A 65 -12.00 17.66 -3.85
C ARG A 65 -12.52 19.07 -4.05
N ASP A 66 -12.93 19.74 -2.98
CA ASP A 66 -13.43 21.11 -3.04
C ASP A 66 -12.32 22.08 -3.45
N ALA A 67 -11.12 21.92 -2.90
CA ALA A 67 -9.95 22.71 -3.32
C ALA A 67 -9.64 22.53 -4.82
N VAL A 68 -9.69 21.29 -5.34
CA VAL A 68 -9.52 21.01 -6.76
C VAL A 68 -10.62 21.69 -7.59
N ASN A 69 -11.89 21.61 -7.17
CA ASN A 69 -13.00 22.24 -7.87
C ASN A 69 -12.85 23.77 -7.93
N MET A 70 -12.42 24.41 -6.84
CA MET A 70 -12.17 25.85 -6.81
C MET A 70 -11.02 26.27 -7.74
N LEU A 71 -9.95 25.48 -7.82
CA LEU A 71 -8.83 25.76 -8.71
C LEU A 71 -9.21 25.63 -10.19
N VAL A 72 -9.99 24.62 -10.54
CA VAL A 72 -10.49 24.42 -11.91
C VAL A 72 -11.47 25.53 -12.30
N SER A 73 -12.34 25.95 -11.37
CA SER A 73 -13.30 27.03 -11.62
C SER A 73 -12.68 28.42 -11.78
N LYS A 74 -11.49 28.67 -11.21
CA LYS A 74 -10.79 29.97 -11.31
C LYS A 74 -10.00 30.15 -12.62
N LYS A 75 -9.92 29.12 -13.47
CA LYS A 75 -9.16 29.15 -14.73
C LYS A 75 -9.98 29.72 -15.91
N HIS A 76 -11.16 30.29 -15.63
CA HIS A 76 -12.01 31.00 -16.59
C HIS A 76 -12.30 32.42 -16.09
#